data_AF-A0A7V6PC10-F1
#
_entry.id   AF-A0A7V6PC10-F1
#
_cell.length_a   1.000
_cell.length_b   1.000
_cell.length_c   1.000
_cell.angle_alpha   90.00
_cell.angle_beta   90.00
_cell.angle_gamma   90.00
#
_symmetry.space_group_name_H-M   'P 1'
#
loop_
_entity.id
_entity.type
_entity.pdbx_description
1 polymer ?
#
loop_
_entity_poly.entity_id
_entity_poly.type
_entity_poly.pdbx_seq_one_letter_code
_entity_poly.pdbx_strand_id
1 'polypeptide(L)'
;MTALIRKNTAMDIALAYREVETAEKLLEEIEQARKKHQTPDIRDAFGRHQGGLQLGVPMGQNGHQLFNVPWSMARPIIEAHIASQKALLSALTEKARIEMEGVADEQ
;
A
#
# COMPACT_ATOMS: atom_id res chain seq x y z
N MET A 1 28.68 20.06 10.45
CA MET A 1 27.31 20.10 11.01
C MET A 1 26.51 19.00 10.35
N THR A 2 25.67 18.28 11.10
CA THR A 2 24.84 17.20 10.56
C THR A 2 23.63 17.81 9.87
N ALA A 3 23.54 17.70 8.54
CA ALA A 3 22.34 18.12 7.81
C ALA A 3 21.19 17.18 8.17
N LEU A 4 20.09 17.73 8.69
CA LEU A 4 18.91 16.98 9.11
C LEU A 4 17.74 17.33 8.18
N ILE A 5 17.03 16.29 7.70
CA ILE A 5 15.77 16.46 6.98
C ILE A 5 14.65 16.82 7.96
N ARG A 6 13.60 17.46 7.46
CA ARG A 6 12.44 17.84 8.29
C ARG A 6 11.73 16.58 8.79
N LYS A 7 11.25 16.63 10.03
CA LYS A 7 10.51 15.53 10.68
C LYS A 7 9.34 15.01 9.83
N ASN A 8 8.59 15.91 9.20
CA ASN A 8 7.44 15.52 8.37
C ASN A 8 7.90 14.73 7.13
N THR A 9 8.94 15.20 6.45
CA THR A 9 9.52 14.51 5.28
C THR A 9 10.03 13.12 5.66
N ALA A 10 10.69 12.98 6.82
CA ALA A 10 11.10 11.67 7.33
C ALA A 10 9.90 10.75 7.64
N MET A 11 8.84 11.30 8.23
CA MET A 11 7.61 10.56 8.55
C MET A 11 6.90 10.08 7.27
N ASP A 12 6.74 10.97 6.29
CA ASP A 12 6.05 10.68 5.03
C ASP A 12 6.79 9.57 4.25
N ILE A 13 8.13 9.61 4.25
CA ILE A 13 8.95 8.54 3.65
C ILE A 13 8.71 7.21 4.37
N ALA A 14 8.74 7.19 5.70
CA ALA A 14 8.53 5.98 6.48
C ALA A 14 7.13 5.37 6.25
N LEU A 15 6.09 6.21 6.18
CA LEU A 15 4.74 5.77 5.90
C LEU A 15 4.59 5.21 4.48
N ALA A 16 5.18 5.86 3.48
CA ALA A 16 5.12 5.38 2.10
C ALA A 16 5.82 4.02 1.92
N TYR A 17 6.97 3.79 2.58
CA TYR A 17 7.60 2.45 2.60
C TYR A 17 6.69 1.40 3.23
N ARG A 18 6.07 1.71 4.37
CA ARG A 18 5.16 0.80 5.05
C ARG A 18 3.95 0.41 4.19
N GLU A 19 3.39 1.37 3.44
CA GLU A 19 2.29 1.09 2.51
C GLU A 19 2.73 0.19 1.35
N VAL A 20 3.93 0.41 0.79
CA VAL A 20 4.50 -0.49 -0.23
C VAL A 20 4.65 -1.92 0.30
N GLU A 21 5.26 -2.08 1.48
CA GLU A 21 5.46 -3.40 2.10
C GLU A 21 4.12 -4.11 2.36
N THR A 22 3.13 -3.37 2.86
CA THR A 22 1.80 -3.92 3.14
C THR A 22 1.11 -4.38 1.85
N ALA A 23 1.17 -3.55 0.80
CA ALA A 23 0.58 -3.87 -0.50
C ALA A 23 1.29 -5.04 -1.21
N GLU A 24 2.62 -5.11 -1.13
CA GLU A 24 3.41 -6.23 -1.68
C GLU A 24 3.11 -7.54 -0.95
N LYS A 25 3.02 -7.51 0.38
CA LYS A 25 2.63 -8.68 1.19
C LYS A 25 1.21 -9.15 0.85
N LEU A 26 0.26 -8.22 0.71
CA LEU A 26 -1.10 -8.54 0.29
C LEU A 26 -1.09 -9.21 -1.08
N LEU A 27 -0.35 -8.68 -2.05
CA LEU A 27 -0.24 -9.29 -3.38
C LEU A 27 0.31 -10.72 -3.32
N GLU A 28 1.31 -10.97 -2.48
CA GLU A 28 1.88 -12.30 -2.26
C GLU A 28 0.88 -13.27 -1.62
N GLU A 29 0.23 -12.89 -0.53
CA GLU A 29 -0.78 -13.69 0.15
C GLU A 29 -1.89 -14.12 -0.82
N ILE A 30 -2.31 -13.21 -1.70
CA ILE A 30 -3.33 -13.50 -2.69
C ILE A 30 -2.83 -14.43 -3.80
N GLU A 31 -1.62 -14.21 -4.31
CA GLU A 31 -1.01 -15.11 -5.30
C GLU A 31 -0.80 -16.53 -4.74
N GLN A 32 -0.45 -16.65 -3.47
CA GLN A 32 -0.36 -17.93 -2.78
C GLN A 32 -1.73 -18.61 -2.63
N ALA A 33 -2.77 -17.86 -2.27
CA ALA A 33 -4.15 -18.37 -2.21
C ALA A 33 -4.62 -18.89 -3.58
N ARG A 34 -4.28 -18.18 -4.66
CA ARG A 34 -4.58 -18.60 -6.05
C ARG A 34 -3.86 -19.90 -6.42
N LYS A 35 -2.54 -19.98 -6.18
CA LYS A 35 -1.73 -21.17 -6.51
C LYS A 35 -2.22 -22.43 -5.79
N LYS A 36 -2.78 -22.28 -4.59
CA LYS A 36 -3.29 -23.41 -3.80
C LYS A 36 -4.58 -24.04 -4.34
N HIS A 37 -5.17 -23.53 -5.44
CA HIS A 37 -6.49 -23.94 -5.94
C HIS A 37 -7.55 -24.03 -4.83
N GLN A 38 -7.37 -23.30 -3.73
CA GLN A 38 -8.46 -23.03 -2.82
C GLN A 38 -9.31 -22.03 -3.57
N THR A 39 -10.27 -22.52 -4.34
CA THR A 39 -11.61 -21.93 -4.27
C THR A 39 -11.98 -22.16 -2.81
N PRO A 40 -11.80 -21.20 -1.90
CA PRO A 40 -12.20 -21.46 -0.55
C PRO A 40 -13.73 -21.54 -0.66
N ASP A 41 -14.30 -22.72 -0.40
CA ASP A 41 -15.76 -22.88 -0.29
C ASP A 41 -16.21 -22.18 1.02
N ILE A 42 -15.93 -20.87 1.10
CA ILE A 42 -16.36 -20.00 2.17
C ILE A 42 -17.81 -19.69 1.81
N ARG A 43 -18.66 -20.53 2.37
CA ARG A 43 -20.09 -20.31 2.44
C ARG A 43 -20.33 -19.31 3.56
N ASP A 44 -21.13 -18.28 3.28
CA ASP A 44 -21.71 -17.48 4.36
C ASP A 44 -22.62 -18.36 5.24
N ALA A 45 -23.12 -17.80 6.36
CA ALA A 45 -24.09 -18.49 7.21
C ALA A 45 -25.39 -18.89 6.49
N PHE A 46 -25.57 -18.49 5.23
CA PHE A 46 -26.69 -18.78 4.34
C PHE A 46 -26.32 -19.71 3.16
N GLY A 47 -25.10 -20.27 3.11
CA GLY A 47 -24.69 -21.25 2.11
C GLY A 47 -24.21 -20.69 0.76
N ARG A 48 -24.05 -19.36 0.61
CA ARG A 48 -23.66 -18.73 -0.67
C ARG A 48 -22.15 -18.65 -0.84
N HIS A 49 -21.63 -18.97 -2.02
CA HIS A 49 -20.20 -18.88 -2.34
C HIS A 49 -19.72 -17.42 -2.38
N GLN A 50 -18.78 -17.05 -1.51
CA GLN A 50 -18.04 -15.78 -1.59
C GLN A 50 -16.81 -15.97 -2.47
N GLY A 51 -16.93 -15.59 -3.74
CA GLY A 51 -15.90 -15.82 -4.76
C GLY A 51 -14.85 -14.71 -4.89
N GLY A 52 -14.79 -13.73 -3.98
CA GLY A 52 -13.87 -12.61 -4.14
C GLY A 52 -13.23 -12.11 -2.86
N LEU A 53 -12.15 -11.36 -3.07
CA LEU A 53 -11.35 -10.77 -2.01
C LEU A 53 -12.04 -9.58 -1.37
N GLN A 54 -11.91 -9.48 -0.05
CA GLN A 54 -12.29 -8.29 0.70
C GLN A 54 -11.14 -7.28 0.60
N LEU A 55 -11.37 -6.21 -0.14
CA LEU A 55 -10.44 -5.08 -0.25
C LEU A 55 -10.85 -4.05 0.80
N GLY A 56 -10.06 -3.96 1.86
CA GLY A 56 -10.22 -2.95 2.91
C GLY A 56 -9.44 -1.69 2.56
N VAL A 57 -10.14 -0.56 2.42
CA VAL A 57 -9.50 0.76 2.47
C VAL A 57 -9.28 1.09 3.95
N PRO A 58 -8.06 1.40 4.41
CA PRO A 58 -7.84 1.73 5.81
C PRO A 58 -8.43 3.12 6.08
N MET A 59 -9.53 3.25 6.80
CA MET A 59 -9.92 4.50 7.46
C MET A 59 -10.83 4.26 8.67
N GLY A 60 -10.82 5.21 9.60
CA GLY A 60 -11.59 5.24 10.86
C GLY A 60 -13.12 5.18 10.69
N GLN A 61 -13.88 5.97 11.47
CA GLN A 61 -15.31 5.76 11.75
C GLN A 61 -16.25 5.50 10.54
N ASN A 62 -15.87 5.84 9.30
CA ASN A 62 -16.65 5.64 8.07
C ASN A 62 -15.88 4.98 6.91
N GLY A 63 -15.08 3.94 7.17
CA GLY A 63 -14.47 3.14 6.09
C GLY A 63 -15.50 2.27 5.36
N HIS A 64 -15.62 2.42 4.03
CA HIS A 64 -16.40 1.51 3.19
C HIS A 64 -15.51 0.37 2.67
N GLN A 65 -15.98 -0.87 2.75
CA GLN A 65 -15.26 -2.06 2.28
C GLN A 65 -15.96 -2.65 1.05
N LEU A 66 -15.17 -3.07 0.06
CA LEU A 66 -15.67 -3.79 -1.10
C LEU A 66 -15.52 -5.29 -0.86
N PHE A 67 -16.62 -6.01 -0.99
CA PHE A 67 -16.69 -7.47 -0.87
C PHE A 67 -16.82 -8.09 -2.27
N ASN A 68 -16.34 -9.32 -2.43
CA ASN A 68 -16.41 -10.07 -3.69
C ASN A 68 -15.75 -9.38 -4.90
N VAL A 69 -14.67 -8.63 -4.69
CA VAL A 69 -13.94 -8.01 -5.81
C VAL A 69 -13.30 -9.11 -6.67
N PRO A 70 -13.60 -9.17 -7.98
CA PRO A 70 -12.98 -10.14 -8.87
C PRO A 70 -11.47 -9.97 -8.89
N TRP A 71 -10.74 -11.08 -8.87
CA TRP A 71 -9.28 -11.09 -8.85
C TRP A 71 -8.65 -10.30 -10.01
N SER A 72 -9.24 -10.39 -11.20
CA SER A 72 -8.83 -9.65 -12.39
C SER A 72 -8.83 -8.13 -12.19
N MET A 73 -9.57 -7.63 -11.21
CA MET A 73 -9.66 -6.22 -10.86
C MET A 73 -8.77 -5.89 -9.64
N ALA A 74 -8.72 -6.75 -8.63
CA ALA A 74 -7.93 -6.50 -7.42
C ALA A 74 -6.42 -6.40 -7.71
N ARG A 75 -5.87 -7.30 -8.54
CA ARG A 75 -4.44 -7.31 -8.87
C ARG A 75 -3.93 -6.01 -9.49
N PRO A 76 -4.48 -5.51 -10.63
CA PRO A 76 -3.98 -4.28 -11.25
C PRO A 76 -4.17 -3.06 -10.35
N ILE A 77 -5.16 -3.05 -9.45
CA ILE A 77 -5.34 -1.97 -8.47
C ILE A 77 -4.19 -1.96 -7.45
N ILE A 78 -3.85 -3.12 -6.88
CA ILE A 78 -2.75 -3.24 -5.91
C ILE A 78 -1.42 -2.88 -6.58
N GLU A 79 -1.16 -3.37 -7.80
CA GLU A 79 0.03 -3.04 -8.57
C GLU A 79 0.11 -1.53 -8.88
N ALA A 80 -1.00 -0.91 -9.27
CA ALA A 80 -1.07 0.54 -9.49
C ALA A 80 -0.83 1.34 -8.20
N HIS A 81 -1.35 0.86 -7.06
CA HIS A 81 -1.11 1.49 -5.76
C HIS A 81 0.37 1.43 -5.37
N ILE A 82 1.02 0.27 -5.53
CA ILE A 82 2.46 0.10 -5.30
C ILE A 82 3.26 1.06 -6.19
N ALA A 83 2.92 1.15 -7.48
CA ALA A 83 3.59 2.07 -8.40
C ALA A 83 3.43 3.55 -7.96
N SER A 84 2.22 3.93 -7.52
CA SER A 84 1.95 5.27 -6.99
C SER A 84 2.77 5.58 -5.74
N GLN A 85 2.87 4.65 -4.80
CA GLN A 85 3.65 4.85 -3.57
C GLN A 85 5.17 4.91 -3.86
N LYS A 86 5.67 4.11 -4.80
CA LYS A 86 7.07 4.18 -5.24
C LYS A 86 7.40 5.52 -5.92
N ALA A 87 6.47 6.05 -6.72
CA ALA A 87 6.62 7.40 -7.28
C ALA A 87 6.64 8.48 -6.18
N LEU A 88 5.77 8.36 -5.17
CA LEU A 88 5.76 9.25 -4.01
C LEU A 88 7.09 9.20 -3.23
N LEU A 89 7.64 8.00 -2.99
CA LEU A 89 8.94 7.83 -2.34
C LEU A 89 10.06 8.52 -3.11
N SER A 90 10.06 8.43 -4.44
CA SER A 90 11.05 9.13 -5.28
C SER A 90 10.94 10.65 -5.10
N ALA A 91 9.72 11.20 -5.10
CA ALA A 91 9.50 12.63 -4.92
C ALA A 91 9.89 13.11 -3.51
N LEU A 92 9.56 12.34 -2.47
CA LEU A 92 9.91 12.66 -1.09
C LEU A 92 11.40 12.55 -0.83
N THR A 93 12.08 11.61 -1.48
CA THR A 93 13.54 11.45 -1.40
C THR A 93 14.25 12.65 -2.05
N GLU A 94 13.73 13.14 -3.18
CA GLU A 94 14.27 14.36 -3.80
C GLU A 94 14.04 15.59 -2.93
N LYS A 95 12.85 15.71 -2.31
CA LYS A 95 12.58 16.75 -1.32
C LYS A 95 13.55 16.67 -0.13
N ALA A 96 13.80 15.47 0.38
CA ALA A 96 14.78 15.24 1.45
C ALA A 96 16.19 15.64 1.04
N ARG A 97 16.61 15.35 -0.21
CA ARG A 97 17.90 15.79 -0.76
C ARG A 97 18.01 17.31 -0.77
N ILE A 98 16.98 18.01 -1.28
CA ILE A 98 16.93 19.48 -1.28
C ILE A 98 16.97 20.03 0.14
N GLU A 99 16.26 19.42 1.10
CA GLU A 99 16.30 19.83 2.50
C GLU A 99 17.70 19.69 3.11
N MET A 100 18.47 18.68 2.71
CA MET A 100 19.86 18.51 3.15
C MET A 100 20.80 19.55 2.52
N GLU A 101 20.56 19.93 1.27
CA GLU A 101 21.35 20.92 0.54
C GLU A 101 21.04 22.36 0.95
N GLY A 102 19.76 22.71 1.15
CA GLY A 102 19.35 24.05 1.61
C GLY A 102 19.85 24.40 3.01
N VAL A 103 20.22 23.40 3.83
CA VAL A 103 20.91 23.62 5.12
C VAL A 103 22.40 23.97 4.93
N ALA A 104 22.99 23.68 3.76
CA ALA A 104 24.38 23.99 3.45
C ALA A 104 24.58 25.43 2.91
N ASP A 105 23.56 26.03 2.30
CA ASP A 105 23.64 27.32 1.61
C ASP A 105 23.33 28.56 2.49
N GLU A 106 22.85 28.39 3.73
CA GLU A 106 22.59 29.50 4.68
C GLU A 106 23.82 29.90 5.52
N GLN A 107 25.05 29.76 4.99
CA GLN A 107 26.32 30.15 5.66
C GLN A 107 27.05 31.27 4.95
#